data_AF-A0A957K5K8-F1
#
_entry.id   AF-A0A957K5K8-F1
#
_cell.length_a   1.000
_cell.length_b   1.000
_cell.length_c   1.000
_cell.angle_alpha   90.00
_cell.angle_beta   90.00
_cell.angle_gamma   90.00
#
_symmetry.space_group_name_H-M   'P 1'
#
loop_
_entity.id
_entity.type
_entity.pdbx_description
1 polymer ?
#
loop_
_entity_poly.entity_id
_entity_poly.type
_entity_poly.pdbx_seq_one_letter_code
_entity_poly.pdbx_strand_id
1 'polypeptide(L)'
;MCAQEPEIVPGEEPKEPMPAAEPVEFTAPDGQPGPASVDESVGLEQVSVHVSTVVADLDADPEGDAASTYVRRPADRGFVFALFFFVGAIFLGSLLTSLPALHSHNWFFWVGLRLLVQIGGGLWFGYALADMMELGRWQIALVFLLFGAVISMNALLDAVQGPQPVEGTVAAYVPETNYLHDSFGWQLGLRAQIELESSDGHFMVLTPAGAQVPRWRETIRRCRESDLPIQFLMLTRLEIILDAHCFQSA
;
A
#
# COMPACT_ATOMS: atom_id res chain seq x y z
N MET A 1 -15.25 27.31 51.35
CA MET A 1 -15.47 27.68 49.94
C MET A 1 -16.57 26.77 49.43
N CYS A 2 -17.81 27.27 49.36
CA CYS A 2 -18.97 26.47 48.95
C CYS A 2 -19.05 26.50 47.43
N ALA A 3 -19.16 25.31 46.82
CA ALA A 3 -19.31 25.14 45.39
C ALA A 3 -20.70 25.65 44.95
N GLN A 4 -20.70 26.43 43.86
CA GLN A 4 -21.88 27.04 43.28
C GLN A 4 -22.48 26.06 42.26
N GLU A 5 -23.76 25.73 42.43
CA GLU A 5 -24.54 24.87 41.53
C GLU A 5 -24.70 25.54 40.15
N PRO A 6 -24.56 24.80 39.03
CA PRO A 6 -24.76 25.36 37.70
C PRO A 6 -26.26 25.54 37.39
N GLU A 7 -26.58 26.74 36.93
CA GLU A 7 -27.89 27.18 36.49
C GLU A 7 -28.27 26.49 35.16
N ILE A 8 -29.35 25.70 35.17
CA ILE A 8 -29.89 25.05 33.99
C ILE A 8 -30.73 26.07 33.23
N VAL A 9 -30.25 26.51 32.06
CA VAL A 9 -31.00 27.36 31.13
C VAL A 9 -31.92 26.49 30.26
N PRO A 10 -33.26 26.62 30.35
CA PRO A 10 -34.16 25.90 29.47
C PRO A 10 -34.52 26.80 28.27
N GLY A 11 -34.15 26.40 27.04
CA GLY A 11 -34.68 27.11 25.86
C GLY A 11 -33.95 27.03 24.53
N GLU A 12 -33.37 25.89 24.14
CA GLU A 12 -33.09 25.66 22.71
C GLU A 12 -34.03 24.58 22.18
N GLU A 13 -34.98 25.00 21.34
CA GLU A 13 -35.81 24.11 20.54
C GLU A 13 -34.92 23.24 19.65
N PRO A 14 -35.25 21.94 19.49
CA PRO A 14 -34.55 21.07 18.56
C PRO A 14 -34.74 21.59 17.13
N LYS A 15 -33.64 22.03 16.51
CA LYS A 15 -33.61 22.37 15.09
C LYS A 15 -34.17 21.21 14.26
N GLU A 16 -35.14 21.53 13.41
CA GLU A 16 -35.74 20.59 12.48
C GLU A 16 -34.67 19.85 11.67
N PRO A 17 -34.87 18.54 11.43
CA PRO A 17 -33.98 17.78 10.57
C PRO A 17 -34.01 18.37 9.16
N MET A 18 -32.81 18.66 8.61
CA MET A 18 -32.66 19.07 7.22
C MET A 18 -33.34 18.06 6.28
N PRO A 19 -34.05 18.52 5.24
CA PRO A 19 -34.63 17.63 4.24
C PRO A 19 -33.53 16.85 3.54
N ALA A 20 -33.79 15.55 3.33
CA ALA A 20 -32.92 14.67 2.55
C ALA A 20 -32.72 15.26 1.15
N ALA A 21 -31.46 15.33 0.71
CA ALA A 21 -31.12 15.74 -0.64
C ALA A 21 -31.79 14.78 -1.65
N GLU A 22 -32.59 15.33 -2.56
CA GLU A 22 -33.19 14.56 -3.64
C GLU A 22 -32.09 13.96 -4.54
N PRO A 23 -32.26 12.72 -5.02
CA PRO A 23 -31.32 12.10 -5.93
C PRO A 23 -31.27 12.89 -7.24
N VAL A 24 -30.09 13.39 -7.57
CA VAL A 24 -29.81 14.01 -8.88
C VAL A 24 -29.93 12.93 -9.94
N GLU A 25 -31.01 12.99 -10.72
CA GLU A 25 -31.26 12.13 -11.87
C GLU A 25 -30.29 12.53 -13.00
N PHE A 26 -29.23 11.73 -13.18
CA PHE A 26 -28.31 11.89 -14.31
C PHE A 26 -29.02 11.46 -15.59
N THR A 27 -29.58 12.43 -16.31
CA THR A 27 -30.02 12.23 -17.69
C THR A 27 -28.77 12.15 -18.57
N ALA A 28 -28.49 10.97 -19.11
CA ALA A 28 -27.44 10.80 -20.12
C ALA A 28 -27.80 11.63 -21.37
N PRO A 29 -26.84 12.37 -21.96
CA PRO A 29 -27.10 13.08 -23.20
C PRO A 29 -27.34 12.07 -24.33
N ASP A 30 -28.51 12.19 -24.94
CA ASP A 30 -28.92 11.46 -26.13
C ASP A 30 -27.88 11.60 -27.26
N GLY A 31 -27.52 10.46 -27.85
CA GLY A 31 -27.04 10.44 -29.24
C GLY A 31 -25.65 9.85 -29.45
N GLN A 32 -25.50 8.53 -29.26
CA GLN A 32 -24.58 7.74 -30.08
C GLN A 32 -25.08 6.28 -30.23
N PRO A 33 -25.07 5.72 -31.44
CA PRO A 33 -25.57 4.38 -31.71
C PRO A 33 -24.66 3.33 -31.07
N GLY A 34 -25.24 2.43 -30.29
CA GLY A 34 -24.54 1.34 -29.63
C GLY A 34 -24.00 0.29 -30.62
N PRO A 35 -22.92 -0.43 -30.26
CA PRO A 35 -22.59 -1.69 -30.90
C PRO A 35 -23.44 -2.83 -30.34
N ALA A 36 -23.75 -3.74 -31.26
CA ALA A 36 -24.58 -4.94 -31.12
C ALA A 36 -24.39 -5.72 -29.81
N SER A 37 -25.52 -6.18 -29.28
CA SER A 37 -25.62 -7.31 -28.36
C SER A 37 -24.92 -8.54 -28.96
N VAL A 38 -23.87 -9.01 -28.30
CA VAL A 38 -23.33 -10.35 -28.48
C VAL A 38 -23.82 -11.19 -27.30
N ASP A 39 -24.78 -12.06 -27.60
CA ASP A 39 -25.09 -13.24 -26.80
C ASP A 39 -23.86 -14.15 -26.82
N GLU A 40 -23.22 -14.37 -25.68
CA GLU A 40 -22.26 -15.46 -25.54
C GLU A 40 -22.29 -16.03 -24.12
N SER A 41 -23.23 -16.95 -23.93
CA SER A 41 -23.18 -18.01 -22.93
C SER A 41 -22.08 -19.01 -23.30
N VAL A 42 -20.90 -18.94 -22.68
CA VAL A 42 -19.88 -20.00 -22.77
C VAL A 42 -19.23 -20.20 -21.39
N GLY A 43 -18.99 -21.48 -21.09
CA GLY A 43 -18.69 -22.01 -19.77
C GLY A 43 -17.39 -21.54 -19.15
N LEU A 44 -17.38 -21.61 -17.81
CA LEU A 44 -16.20 -21.62 -16.97
C LEU A 44 -15.34 -22.87 -17.31
N GLU A 45 -14.52 -22.78 -18.35
CA GLU A 45 -13.37 -23.65 -18.54
C GLU A 45 -12.16 -23.12 -17.78
N GLN A 46 -11.43 -24.08 -17.21
CA GLN A 46 -10.24 -23.93 -16.39
C GLN A 46 -9.23 -22.96 -17.00
N VAL A 47 -8.89 -21.90 -16.25
CA VAL A 47 -7.66 -21.13 -16.49
C VAL A 47 -6.48 -21.99 -16.01
N SER A 48 -6.05 -22.91 -16.88
CA SER A 48 -4.75 -23.54 -16.81
C SER A 48 -3.69 -22.49 -17.15
N VAL A 49 -2.85 -22.16 -16.17
CA VAL A 49 -1.69 -21.28 -16.36
C VAL A 49 -0.71 -22.01 -17.28
N HIS A 50 -0.79 -21.71 -18.58
CA HIS A 50 0.18 -22.19 -19.55
C HIS A 50 1.48 -21.38 -19.39
N VAL A 51 2.41 -21.94 -18.60
CA VAL A 51 3.82 -21.53 -18.59
C VAL A 51 4.38 -21.86 -19.98
N SER A 52 4.36 -20.88 -20.87
CA SER A 52 5.00 -20.98 -22.17
C SER A 52 6.52 -20.94 -21.95
N THR A 53 7.13 -22.11 -21.83
CA THR A 53 8.54 -22.30 -22.13
C THR A 53 8.77 -21.88 -23.56
N VAL A 54 9.53 -20.80 -23.75
CA VAL A 54 10.13 -20.43 -25.04
C VAL A 54 11.10 -21.55 -25.40
N VAL A 55 10.62 -22.55 -26.14
CA VAL A 55 11.46 -23.45 -26.91
C VAL A 55 11.86 -22.65 -28.14
N ALA A 56 13.11 -22.20 -28.17
CA ALA A 56 13.70 -21.70 -29.39
C ALA A 56 13.79 -22.89 -30.36
N ASP A 57 12.94 -22.89 -31.39
CA ASP A 57 13.17 -23.67 -32.61
C ASP A 57 14.43 -23.12 -33.26
N LEU A 58 15.56 -23.75 -32.94
CA LEU A 58 16.76 -23.71 -33.77
C LEU A 58 16.70 -24.95 -34.66
N ASP A 59 16.38 -24.74 -35.94
CA ASP A 59 16.72 -25.68 -37.01
C ASP A 59 18.25 -25.86 -37.02
N ALA A 60 18.72 -26.86 -36.27
CA ALA A 60 20.11 -27.29 -36.26
C ALA A 60 20.19 -28.72 -36.77
N ASP A 61 20.96 -28.86 -37.85
CA ASP A 61 21.40 -30.07 -38.53
C ASP A 61 21.68 -31.26 -37.57
N PRO A 62 21.24 -32.48 -37.87
CA PRO A 62 21.36 -33.61 -36.95
C PRO A 62 22.63 -34.40 -37.26
N GLU A 63 23.77 -34.05 -36.66
CA GLU A 63 24.90 -34.99 -36.56
C GLU A 63 25.86 -34.58 -35.44
N GLY A 64 25.75 -35.25 -34.29
CA GLY A 64 26.73 -35.11 -33.21
C GLY A 64 26.14 -35.22 -31.81
N ASP A 65 25.97 -36.46 -31.36
CA ASP A 65 25.94 -36.94 -29.96
C ASP A 65 26.17 -35.89 -28.85
N ALA A 66 25.06 -35.39 -28.30
CA ALA A 66 24.88 -35.20 -26.86
C ALA A 66 23.41 -34.84 -26.61
N ALA A 67 22.54 -35.85 -26.62
CA ALA A 67 21.22 -35.70 -26.00
C ALA A 67 21.44 -35.43 -24.51
N SER A 68 21.56 -34.15 -24.13
CA SER A 68 21.56 -33.73 -22.74
C SER A 68 20.17 -34.02 -22.20
N THR A 69 20.01 -35.22 -21.66
CA THR A 69 18.84 -35.62 -20.90
C THR A 69 18.74 -34.65 -19.73
N TYR A 70 17.95 -33.58 -19.86
CA TYR A 70 17.57 -32.73 -18.75
C TYR A 70 16.68 -33.59 -17.85
N VAL A 71 17.32 -34.38 -17.00
CA VAL A 71 16.65 -35.12 -15.92
C VAL A 71 16.01 -34.05 -15.05
N ARG A 72 14.70 -33.88 -15.22
CA ARG A 72 13.87 -32.96 -14.46
C ARG A 72 13.90 -33.44 -13.01
N ARG A 73 14.90 -33.02 -12.23
CA ARG A 73 14.92 -33.27 -10.79
C ARG A 73 13.63 -32.67 -10.24
N PRO A 74 12.80 -33.43 -9.50
CA PRO A 74 11.65 -32.85 -8.82
C PRO A 74 12.17 -31.69 -7.97
N ALA A 75 11.52 -30.53 -8.06
CA ALA A 75 11.91 -29.36 -7.31
C ALA A 75 12.09 -29.77 -5.84
N ASP A 76 13.30 -29.57 -5.32
CA ASP A 76 13.61 -29.98 -3.97
C ASP A 76 12.65 -29.26 -3.01
N ARG A 77 12.14 -29.96 -2.00
CA ARG A 77 11.15 -29.40 -1.06
C ARG A 77 11.67 -28.11 -0.42
N GLY A 78 12.99 -28.02 -0.25
CA GLY A 78 13.69 -26.82 0.22
C GLY A 78 13.52 -25.61 -0.70
N PHE A 79 13.57 -25.79 -2.03
CA PHE A 79 13.39 -24.70 -2.99
C PHE A 79 11.96 -24.14 -2.94
N VAL A 80 10.96 -25.03 -2.93
CA VAL A 80 9.55 -24.62 -2.86
C VAL A 80 9.28 -23.84 -1.57
N PHE A 81 9.81 -24.31 -0.44
CA PHE A 81 9.70 -23.60 0.84
C PHE A 81 10.38 -22.23 0.79
N ALA A 82 11.58 -22.12 0.21
CA ALA A 82 12.29 -20.85 0.07
C ALA A 82 11.52 -19.87 -0.82
N LEU A 83 10.88 -20.34 -1.90
CA LEU A 83 10.05 -19.53 -2.77
C LEU A 83 8.84 -18.96 -2.02
N PHE A 84 8.09 -19.80 -1.31
CA PHE A 84 6.94 -19.34 -0.52
C PHE A 84 7.37 -18.36 0.57
N PHE A 85 8.50 -18.62 1.24
CA PHE A 85 9.05 -17.71 2.22
C PHE A 85 9.46 -16.36 1.61
N PHE A 86 10.05 -16.36 0.42
CA PHE A 86 10.43 -15.14 -0.29
C PHE A 86 9.22 -14.30 -0.71
N VAL A 87 8.23 -14.93 -1.34
CA VAL A 87 6.97 -14.26 -1.70
C VAL A 87 6.28 -13.74 -0.44
N GLY A 88 6.22 -14.57 0.61
CA GLY A 88 5.73 -14.17 1.92
C GLY A 88 6.47 -12.97 2.48
N ALA A 89 7.80 -12.93 2.39
CA ALA A 89 8.63 -11.83 2.89
C ALA A 89 8.38 -10.51 2.16
N ILE A 90 8.12 -10.53 0.84
CA ILE A 90 7.77 -9.33 0.07
C ILE A 90 6.50 -8.71 0.63
N PHE A 91 5.43 -9.50 0.75
CA PHE A 91 4.13 -9.01 1.24
C PHE A 91 4.14 -8.71 2.74
N LEU A 92 4.74 -9.59 3.54
CA LEU A 92 4.84 -9.44 4.98
C LEU A 92 5.62 -8.18 5.34
N GLY A 93 6.69 -7.85 4.62
CA GLY A 93 7.44 -6.62 4.83
C GLY A 93 6.56 -5.37 4.70
N SER A 94 5.75 -5.27 3.62
CA SER A 94 4.82 -4.16 3.42
C SER A 94 3.70 -4.15 4.47
N LEU A 95 3.21 -5.33 4.84
CA LEU A 95 2.16 -5.49 5.85
C LEU A 95 2.63 -5.06 7.25
N LEU A 96 3.87 -5.36 7.63
CA LEU A 96 4.48 -4.98 8.90
C LEU A 96 4.56 -3.46 9.07
N THR A 97 4.67 -2.70 7.99
CA THR A 97 4.61 -1.23 8.04
C THR A 97 3.20 -0.66 7.92
N SER A 98 2.20 -1.48 7.60
CA SER A 98 0.81 -1.03 7.34
C SER A 98 -0.16 -1.34 8.48
N LEU A 99 0.08 -2.40 9.26
CA LEU A 99 -0.82 -2.87 10.33
C LEU A 99 -0.63 -2.19 11.69
N PRO A 100 0.59 -2.10 12.25
CA PRO A 100 0.75 -1.53 13.57
C PRO A 100 0.47 -0.03 13.52
N ALA A 101 -0.04 0.51 14.63
CA ALA A 101 0.00 1.94 14.86
C ALA A 101 1.46 2.37 14.97
N LEU A 102 2.10 2.71 13.85
CA LEU A 102 3.43 3.31 13.87
C LEU A 102 3.32 4.63 14.64
N HIS A 103 4.28 4.85 15.53
CA HIS A 103 4.43 6.06 16.31
C HIS A 103 5.85 6.61 16.09
N SER A 104 6.03 7.89 16.40
CA SER A 104 7.31 8.58 16.36
C SER A 104 8.43 7.91 17.18
N HIS A 105 8.09 7.12 18.21
CA HIS A 105 9.09 6.45 19.07
C HIS A 105 9.49 5.04 18.61
N ASN A 106 8.73 4.38 17.73
CA ASN A 106 8.96 2.97 17.36
C ASN A 106 9.06 2.72 15.84
N TRP A 107 8.99 3.77 15.02
CA TRP A 107 9.03 3.64 13.56
C TRP A 107 10.26 2.88 13.06
N PHE A 108 11.44 3.14 13.66
CA PHE A 108 12.71 2.53 13.25
C PHE A 108 12.69 1.01 13.40
N PHE A 109 12.00 0.49 14.42
CA PHE A 109 11.89 -0.95 14.66
C PHE A 109 11.08 -1.61 13.55
N TRP A 110 9.94 -1.03 13.18
CA TRP A 110 9.06 -1.58 12.14
C TRP A 110 9.67 -1.46 10.74
N VAL A 111 10.29 -0.32 10.43
CA VAL A 111 11.02 -0.12 9.17
C VAL A 111 12.21 -1.07 9.10
N GLY A 112 13.00 -1.18 10.17
CA GLY A 112 14.13 -2.10 10.25
C GLY A 112 13.72 -3.57 10.11
N LEU A 113 12.62 -3.97 10.74
CA LEU A 113 12.07 -5.32 10.61
C LEU A 113 11.63 -5.60 9.17
N ARG A 114 10.98 -4.65 8.49
CA ARG A 114 10.64 -4.75 7.07
C ARG A 114 11.88 -4.96 6.20
N LEU A 115 12.93 -4.15 6.41
CA LEU A 115 14.20 -4.27 5.69
C LEU A 115 14.83 -5.66 5.91
N LEU A 116 14.89 -6.11 7.16
CA LEU A 116 15.46 -7.42 7.51
C LEU A 116 14.69 -8.57 6.85
N VAL A 117 13.36 -8.51 6.85
CA VAL A 117 12.52 -9.54 6.22
C VAL A 117 12.69 -9.55 4.71
N GLN A 118 12.64 -8.39 4.04
CA GLN A 118 12.71 -8.31 2.57
C GLN A 118 14.11 -8.62 2.03
N ILE A 119 15.16 -8.04 2.62
CA ILE A 119 16.55 -8.29 2.23
C ILE A 119 16.98 -9.70 2.64
N GLY A 120 16.66 -10.12 3.87
CA GLY A 120 16.99 -11.45 4.38
C GLY A 120 16.25 -12.56 3.62
N GLY A 121 14.97 -12.35 3.29
CA GLY A 121 14.19 -13.26 2.46
C GLY A 121 14.77 -13.41 1.05
N GLY A 122 15.17 -12.29 0.42
CA GLY A 122 15.86 -12.30 -0.88
C GLY A 122 17.17 -13.06 -0.83
N LEU A 123 18.04 -12.75 0.14
CA LEU A 123 19.33 -13.44 0.30
C LEU A 123 19.15 -14.95 0.51
N TRP A 124 18.24 -15.34 1.40
CA TRP A 124 17.94 -16.75 1.68
C TRP A 124 17.43 -17.49 0.43
N PHE A 125 16.51 -16.88 -0.32
CA PHE A 125 16.00 -17.46 -1.55
C PHE A 125 17.07 -17.58 -2.62
N GLY A 126 17.91 -16.56 -2.80
CA GLY A 126 19.04 -16.63 -3.72
C GLY A 126 20.00 -17.77 -3.38
N TYR A 127 20.26 -18.02 -2.10
CA TYR A 127 21.03 -19.17 -1.64
C TYR A 127 20.38 -20.50 -2.03
N ALA A 128 19.09 -20.67 -1.76
CA ALA A 128 18.35 -21.89 -2.08
C ALA A 128 18.27 -22.15 -3.58
N LEU A 129 18.08 -21.10 -4.38
CA LEU A 129 18.06 -21.19 -5.85
C LEU A 129 19.44 -21.57 -6.39
N ALA A 130 20.51 -20.98 -5.86
CA ALA A 130 21.85 -21.29 -6.32
C ALA A 130 22.25 -22.73 -6.04
N ASP A 131 21.83 -23.25 -4.88
CA ASP A 131 22.03 -24.66 -4.52
C ASP A 131 21.27 -25.60 -5.47
N MET A 132 20.03 -25.25 -5.83
CA MET A 132 19.22 -25.99 -6.79
C MET A 132 19.83 -25.98 -8.21
N MET A 133 20.40 -24.86 -8.64
CA MET A 133 20.96 -24.71 -9.98
C MET A 133 22.42 -25.18 -10.09
N GLU A 134 23.04 -25.61 -9.00
CA GLU A 134 24.47 -25.97 -8.93
C GLU A 134 25.38 -24.83 -9.46
N LEU A 135 24.94 -23.58 -9.31
CA LEU A 135 25.62 -22.37 -9.76
C LEU A 135 26.43 -21.73 -8.62
N GLY A 136 27.22 -20.70 -8.95
CA GLY A 136 27.99 -19.97 -7.95
C GLY A 136 27.10 -19.29 -6.91
N ARG A 137 27.01 -19.91 -5.72
CA ARG A 137 26.13 -19.52 -4.60
C ARG A 137 26.13 -18.03 -4.29
N TRP A 138 27.31 -17.42 -4.26
CA TRP A 138 27.46 -16.02 -3.91
C TRP A 138 26.96 -15.04 -4.98
N GLN A 139 27.06 -15.39 -6.26
CA GLN A 139 26.62 -14.50 -7.34
C GLN A 139 25.10 -14.39 -7.36
N ILE A 140 24.40 -15.52 -7.27
CA ILE A 140 22.94 -15.56 -7.23
C ILE A 140 22.42 -14.96 -5.93
N ALA A 141 23.03 -15.30 -4.78
CA ALA A 141 22.67 -14.70 -3.50
C ALA A 141 22.80 -13.16 -3.54
N LEU A 142 23.85 -12.63 -4.18
CA LEU A 142 24.04 -11.19 -4.33
C LEU A 142 22.97 -10.56 -5.25
N VAL A 143 22.62 -11.21 -6.36
CA VAL A 143 21.54 -10.73 -7.25
C VAL A 143 20.22 -10.64 -6.50
N PHE A 144 19.86 -11.65 -5.71
CA PHE A 144 18.61 -11.62 -4.94
C PHE A 144 18.66 -10.71 -3.71
N LEU A 145 19.83 -10.49 -3.11
CA LEU A 145 20.03 -9.45 -2.11
C LEU A 145 19.75 -8.07 -2.72
N LEU A 146 20.29 -7.78 -3.91
CA LEU A 146 20.03 -6.53 -4.63
C LEU A 146 18.55 -6.39 -4.98
N PHE A 147 17.91 -7.47 -5.42
CA PHE A 147 16.48 -7.46 -5.69
C PHE A 147 15.65 -7.17 -4.44
N GLY A 148 15.99 -7.78 -3.29
CA GLY A 148 15.38 -7.46 -2.00
C GLY A 148 15.61 -6.02 -1.57
N ALA A 149 16.81 -5.47 -1.81
CA ALA A 149 17.14 -4.08 -1.56
C ALA A 149 16.32 -3.11 -2.45
N VAL A 150 16.13 -3.45 -3.73
CA VAL A 150 15.32 -2.65 -4.67
C VAL A 150 13.84 -2.63 -4.24
N ILE A 151 13.27 -3.78 -3.89
CA ILE A 151 11.88 -3.86 -3.39
C ILE A 151 11.71 -3.06 -2.10
N SER A 152 12.74 -3.04 -1.27
CA SER A 152 12.73 -2.34 0.01
C SER A 152 13.27 -0.90 -0.06
N MET A 153 13.52 -0.37 -1.28
CA MET A 153 14.18 0.93 -1.47
C MET A 153 13.45 2.07 -0.74
N ASN A 154 12.13 2.14 -0.79
CA ASN A 154 11.37 3.19 -0.09
C ASN A 154 11.60 3.13 1.44
N ALA A 155 11.53 1.93 2.01
CA ALA A 155 11.81 1.72 3.43
C ALA A 155 13.28 2.01 3.78
N LEU A 156 14.21 1.71 2.88
CA LEU A 156 15.63 1.97 3.06
C LEU A 156 15.93 3.47 3.06
N LEU A 157 15.34 4.20 2.11
CA LEU A 157 15.47 5.65 2.03
C LEU A 157 14.86 6.33 3.25
N ASP A 158 13.67 5.90 3.68
CA ASP A 158 13.05 6.42 4.91
C ASP A 158 13.83 6.03 6.17
N ALA A 159 14.49 4.87 6.20
CA ALA A 159 15.38 4.50 7.32
C ALA A 159 16.60 5.42 7.41
N VAL A 160 17.14 5.87 6.28
CA VAL A 160 18.31 6.74 6.22
C VAL A 160 17.94 8.21 6.47
N GLN A 161 16.87 8.69 5.84
CA GLN A 161 16.44 10.09 5.95
C GLN A 161 15.68 10.35 7.26
N GLY A 162 15.06 9.32 7.82
CA GLY A 162 14.20 9.43 8.98
C GLY A 162 12.89 10.19 8.70
N PRO A 163 12.08 10.39 9.75
CA PRO A 163 10.85 11.14 9.67
C PRO A 163 11.09 12.60 9.28
N GLN A 164 10.31 13.10 8.33
CA GLN A 164 10.35 14.49 7.88
C GLN A 164 9.09 15.23 8.35
N PRO A 165 9.23 16.46 8.84
CA PRO A 165 8.08 17.32 9.12
C PRO A 165 7.51 17.85 7.80
N VAL A 166 6.19 17.85 7.70
CA VAL A 166 5.42 18.46 6.61
C VAL A 166 4.40 19.40 7.24
N GLU A 167 4.43 20.66 6.82
CA GLU A 167 3.63 21.73 7.40
C GLU A 167 2.75 22.36 6.34
N GLY A 168 1.53 22.73 6.74
CA GLY A 168 0.62 23.50 5.90
C GLY A 168 -0.73 23.71 6.56
N THR A 169 -1.55 24.57 5.96
CA THR A 169 -2.97 24.73 6.32
C THR A 169 -3.81 23.70 5.56
N VAL A 170 -4.83 23.14 6.20
CA VAL A 170 -5.69 22.12 5.59
C VAL A 170 -6.69 22.80 4.66
N ALA A 171 -6.38 22.82 3.36
CA ALA A 171 -7.28 23.37 2.34
C ALA A 171 -8.50 22.46 2.12
N ALA A 172 -8.25 21.15 1.97
CA ALA A 172 -9.29 20.15 1.77
C ALA A 172 -9.00 18.85 2.50
N TYR A 173 -10.07 18.19 2.95
CA TYR A 173 -10.04 16.83 3.49
C TYR A 173 -11.21 16.04 2.88
N VAL A 174 -10.89 15.11 2.00
CA VAL A 174 -11.87 14.27 1.30
C VAL A 174 -11.69 12.83 1.76
N PRO A 175 -12.53 12.33 2.68
CA PRO A 175 -12.54 10.92 3.01
C PRO A 175 -13.22 10.13 1.87
N GLU A 176 -12.49 9.18 1.29
CA GLU A 176 -13.03 8.27 0.29
C GLU A 176 -13.25 6.89 0.92
N THR A 177 -14.51 6.47 0.96
CA THR A 177 -14.87 5.08 1.23
C THR A 177 -15.15 4.39 -0.11
N ASN A 178 -14.13 3.77 -0.68
CA ASN A 178 -14.28 2.97 -1.88
C ASN A 178 -14.51 1.51 -1.49
N TYR A 179 -15.61 0.94 -1.97
CA TYR A 179 -15.82 -0.50 -1.91
C TYR A 179 -15.01 -1.13 -3.03
N LEU A 180 -13.88 -1.76 -2.69
CA LEU A 180 -13.09 -2.53 -3.65
C LEU A 180 -13.75 -3.90 -3.81
N HIS A 181 -14.24 -4.19 -5.02
CA HIS A 181 -14.72 -5.51 -5.37
C HIS A 181 -13.53 -6.37 -5.81
N ASP A 182 -13.06 -7.23 -4.91
CA ASP A 182 -12.09 -8.28 -5.20
C ASP A 182 -12.87 -9.58 -5.52
N SER A 183 -12.31 -10.44 -6.36
CA SER A 183 -12.63 -11.88 -6.47
C SER A 183 -12.89 -12.61 -5.13
N PHE A 184 -12.41 -12.10 -3.99
CA PHE A 184 -12.65 -12.62 -2.63
C PHE A 184 -13.76 -11.89 -1.84
N GLY A 185 -14.46 -10.90 -2.43
CA GLY A 185 -15.60 -10.20 -1.84
C GLY A 185 -15.45 -8.67 -1.76
N TRP A 186 -16.42 -8.01 -1.13
CA TRP A 186 -16.40 -6.56 -0.88
C TRP A 186 -15.43 -6.23 0.27
N GLN A 187 -14.33 -5.53 -0.01
CA GLN A 187 -13.45 -5.00 1.02
C GLN A 187 -13.62 -3.47 1.14
N LEU A 188 -13.82 -2.98 2.37
CA LEU A 188 -13.92 -1.55 2.64
C LEU A 188 -12.52 -0.93 2.57
N GLY A 189 -12.22 -0.26 1.46
CA GLY A 189 -11.02 0.55 1.31
C GLY A 189 -11.25 1.92 1.94
N LEU A 190 -10.62 2.17 3.08
CA LEU A 190 -10.55 3.51 3.68
C LEU A 190 -9.35 4.25 3.10
N ARG A 191 -9.62 5.28 2.29
CA ARG A 191 -8.62 6.24 1.83
C ARG A 191 -9.08 7.64 2.21
N ALA A 192 -8.15 8.56 2.35
CA ALA A 192 -8.49 9.98 2.38
C ALA A 192 -7.46 10.75 1.59
N GLN A 193 -7.88 11.88 1.05
CA GLN A 193 -7.01 12.87 0.45
C GLN A 193 -6.99 14.09 1.37
N ILE A 194 -5.79 14.49 1.79
CA ILE A 194 -5.55 15.69 2.57
C ILE A 194 -4.76 16.65 1.68
N GLU A 195 -5.34 17.79 1.38
CA GLU A 195 -4.66 18.85 0.64
C GLU A 195 -4.15 19.89 1.63
N LEU A 196 -2.84 20.08 1.62
CA LEU A 196 -2.14 21.03 2.46
C LEU A 196 -1.64 22.18 1.60
N GLU A 197 -1.97 23.40 1.99
CA GLU A 197 -1.38 24.60 1.43
C GLU A 197 -0.18 25.00 2.29
N SER A 198 1.01 24.97 1.68
CA SER A 198 2.25 25.42 2.32
C SER A 198 2.27 26.95 2.43
N SER A 199 3.14 27.50 3.29
CA SER A 199 3.33 28.94 3.44
C SER A 199 3.67 29.66 2.13
N ASP A 200 4.29 28.92 1.20
CA ASP A 200 4.73 29.43 -0.09
C ASP A 200 3.61 29.40 -1.15
N GLY A 201 2.38 29.01 -0.77
CA GLY A 201 1.24 28.86 -1.69
C GLY A 201 1.27 27.58 -2.54
N HIS A 202 2.20 26.67 -2.26
CA HIS A 202 2.27 25.37 -2.91
C HIS A 202 1.35 24.36 -2.24
N PHE A 203 0.61 23.59 -3.05
CA PHE A 203 -0.25 22.52 -2.55
C PHE A 203 0.50 21.19 -2.49
N MET A 204 0.37 20.49 -1.36
CA MET A 204 0.83 19.13 -1.16
C MET A 204 -0.36 18.22 -0.90
N VAL A 205 -0.42 17.10 -1.59
CA VAL A 205 -1.49 16.10 -1.44
C VAL A 205 -0.95 14.91 -0.65
N LEU A 206 -1.60 14.59 0.46
CA LEU A 206 -1.32 13.39 1.24
C LEU A 206 -2.47 12.39 1.08
N THR A 207 -2.12 11.12 0.87
CA THR A 207 -3.08 10.04 0.61
C THR A 207 -3.04 8.96 1.70
N PRO A 208 -3.38 9.26 2.97
CA PRO A 208 -3.41 8.24 4.01
C PRO A 208 -4.40 7.11 3.67
N ALA A 209 -4.01 5.89 4.02
CA ALA A 209 -4.80 4.69 3.77
C ALA A 209 -5.00 3.85 5.03
N GLY A 210 -6.07 3.05 5.03
CA GLY A 210 -6.37 2.06 6.05
C GLY A 210 -6.59 2.69 7.43
N ALA A 211 -5.90 2.16 8.44
CA ALA A 211 -6.04 2.58 9.83
C ALA A 211 -5.56 4.02 10.09
N GLN A 212 -4.79 4.63 9.17
CA GLN A 212 -4.33 6.01 9.30
C GLN A 212 -5.49 7.02 9.18
N VAL A 213 -6.48 6.73 8.34
CA VAL A 213 -7.61 7.63 8.05
C VAL A 213 -8.45 7.94 9.30
N PRO A 214 -9.00 6.95 10.03
CA PRO A 214 -9.77 7.24 11.25
C PRO A 214 -8.89 7.79 12.37
N ARG A 215 -7.59 7.45 12.41
CA ARG A 215 -6.66 7.88 13.46
C ARG A 215 -6.46 9.40 13.46
N TRP A 216 -6.25 9.99 12.28
CA TRP A 216 -5.89 11.40 12.16
C TRP A 216 -7.08 12.32 11.88
N ARG A 217 -8.26 11.76 11.59
CA ARG A 217 -9.49 12.51 11.26
C ARG A 217 -9.80 13.61 12.27
N GLU A 218 -9.76 13.29 13.56
CA GLU A 218 -10.14 14.24 14.61
C GLU A 218 -9.11 15.36 14.78
N THR A 219 -7.81 15.04 14.68
CA THR A 219 -6.75 16.05 14.72
C THR A 219 -6.86 17.01 13.55
N ILE A 220 -7.02 16.48 12.33
CA ILE A 220 -7.19 17.27 11.10
C ILE A 220 -8.41 18.18 11.22
N ARG A 221 -9.54 17.63 11.69
CA ARG A 221 -10.78 18.39 11.91
C ARG A 221 -10.55 19.57 12.86
N ARG A 222 -9.90 19.33 14.01
CA ARG A 222 -9.62 20.38 15.01
C ARG A 222 -8.69 21.48 14.47
N CYS A 223 -7.63 21.12 13.75
CA CYS A 223 -6.72 22.13 13.20
C CYS A 223 -7.43 22.98 12.15
N ARG A 224 -8.24 22.36 11.29
CA ARG A 224 -9.04 23.05 10.28
C ARG A 224 -10.10 23.98 10.88
N GLU A 225 -10.86 23.52 11.88
CA GLU A 225 -11.88 24.33 12.56
C GLU A 225 -11.29 25.52 13.31
N SER A 226 -10.03 25.40 13.75
CA SER A 226 -9.32 26.46 14.47
C SER A 226 -8.51 27.38 13.56
N ASP A 227 -8.52 27.14 12.25
CA ASP A 227 -7.67 27.82 11.25
C ASP A 227 -6.17 27.81 11.64
N LEU A 228 -5.73 26.73 12.28
CA LEU A 228 -4.34 26.55 12.69
C LEU A 228 -3.60 25.67 11.68
N PRO A 229 -2.33 25.98 11.37
CA PRO A 229 -1.51 25.11 10.54
C PRO A 229 -1.28 23.78 11.26
N ILE A 230 -1.25 22.71 10.46
CA ILE A 230 -0.97 21.35 10.93
C ILE A 230 0.46 20.97 10.56
N GLN A 231 1.17 20.36 11.51
CA GLN A 231 2.45 19.72 11.26
C GLN A 231 2.25 18.21 11.32
N PHE A 232 2.59 17.53 10.24
CA PHE A 232 2.67 16.08 10.15
C PHE A 232 4.13 15.64 10.25
N LEU A 233 4.42 14.66 11.10
CA LEU A 233 5.68 13.95 11.08
C LEU A 233 5.49 12.66 10.29
N MET A 234 6.16 12.51 9.15
CA MET A 234 5.89 11.41 8.23
C MET A 234 7.14 10.72 7.67
N LEU A 235 6.96 9.45 7.30
CA LEU A 235 7.88 8.71 6.45
C LEU A 235 7.44 8.92 5.00
N THR A 236 8.11 9.83 4.31
CA THR A 236 7.64 10.38 3.01
C THR A 236 7.56 9.34 1.90
N ARG A 237 8.51 8.38 1.83
CA ARG A 237 8.52 7.37 0.76
C ARG A 237 7.56 6.22 1.03
N LEU A 238 7.23 5.99 2.29
CA LEU A 238 6.23 5.02 2.73
C LEU A 238 4.81 5.62 2.85
N GLU A 239 4.66 6.94 2.76
CA GLU A 239 3.39 7.65 2.95
C GLU A 239 2.71 7.31 4.29
N ILE A 240 3.52 7.22 5.35
CA ILE A 240 3.04 6.92 6.70
C ILE A 240 3.14 8.16 7.58
N ILE A 241 2.00 8.58 8.13
CA ILE A 241 1.93 9.63 9.15
C ILE A 241 2.22 9.00 10.52
N LEU A 242 3.32 9.42 11.14
CA LEU A 242 3.77 8.97 12.47
C LEU A 242 3.15 9.80 13.59
N ASP A 243 3.04 11.11 13.38
CA ASP A 243 2.48 12.06 14.32
C ASP A 243 1.80 13.23 13.60
N ALA A 244 0.85 13.88 14.26
CA ALA A 244 0.16 15.05 13.75
C ALA A 244 -0.30 15.95 14.89
N HIS A 245 -0.01 17.25 14.82
CA HIS A 245 -0.50 18.24 15.77
C HIS A 245 -0.70 19.60 15.12
N CYS A 246 -1.63 20.39 15.67
CA CYS A 246 -1.77 21.80 15.29
C CYS A 246 -0.65 22.59 15.97
N PHE A 247 -0.02 23.51 15.26
CA PHE A 247 0.98 24.40 15.85
C PHE A 247 0.58 25.86 15.64
N GLN A 248 0.95 26.72 16.58
CA GLN A 248 0.80 28.16 16.42
C GLN A 248 2.08 28.70 15.80
N SER A 249 1.99 29.29 14.60
CA SER A 249 3.10 30.06 14.04
C SER A 249 3.37 31.27 14.94
N ALA A 250 4.56 31.32 15.53
CA ALA A 250 4.99 32.42 16.39
C ALA A 250 5.17 33.74 15.62
#